data_AF-A0A353FGU5-F1
#
_entry.id   AF-A0A353FGU5-F1
#
_cell.length_a   1.000
_cell.length_b   1.000
_cell.length_c   1.000
_cell.angle_alpha   90.00
_cell.angle_beta   90.00
_cell.angle_gamma   90.00
#
_symmetry.space_group_name_H-M   'P 1'
#
loop_
_entity.id
_entity.type
_entity.pdbx_description
1 polymer ?
#
loop_
_entity_poly.entity_id
_entity_poly.type
_entity_poly.pdbx_seq_one_letter_code
_entity_poly.pdbx_strand_id
1 'polypeptide(L)'
;MRSNHILLTACCTLLGWHLTAQTLLWSDEFNGSELDRNTWTFDVGNSGFGNGELQAYTDDPANVRVENGNLVITAIRDGNSFTSARLKSIGRLDFKYGRAEIRVKLPDVANGLWPAFWLMGNRYGADGWPYCGEIDIMEVGFKSAIDAGTVNHTSLSAAHWWHETGTWGPWLQADYAQETTVSSNFYNGYHTFGIDWTPTEIKMYVDDPTNPHFIMDITAAELSELKDNPAFFLLNLAVGGINFVEITDPAQITAPFPAEMLVDYVRIYDNGFATVNVGSNPPKTGNFGILTETTTVNDEVHYGSDAELYVWN
;
A
#
# COMPACT_ATOMS: atom_id res chain seq x y z
N MET A 1 -61.26 0.78 53.27
CA MET A 1 -59.88 0.59 52.79
C MET A 1 -59.93 0.00 51.39
N ARG A 2 -59.80 0.81 50.34
CA ARG A 2 -59.68 0.36 48.95
C ARG A 2 -58.35 0.93 48.43
N SER A 3 -57.43 0.03 48.07
CA SER A 3 -56.12 0.37 47.52
C SER A 3 -56.26 0.63 46.02
N ASN A 4 -55.91 1.83 45.57
CA ASN A 4 -55.75 2.15 44.15
C ASN A 4 -54.28 1.95 43.80
N HIS A 5 -53.98 0.97 42.95
CA HIS A 5 -52.65 0.82 42.35
C HIS A 5 -52.65 1.52 40.98
N ILE A 6 -51.85 2.58 40.87
CA ILE A 6 -51.54 3.27 39.62
C ILE A 6 -50.43 2.46 38.94
N LEU A 7 -50.71 1.87 37.77
CA LEU A 7 -49.67 1.34 36.89
C LEU A 7 -49.02 2.52 36.16
N LEU A 8 -47.75 2.78 36.47
CA LEU A 8 -46.88 3.58 35.60
C LEU A 8 -46.37 2.69 34.46
N THR A 9 -46.81 2.97 33.24
CA THR A 9 -46.22 2.40 32.04
C THR A 9 -44.95 3.17 31.71
N ALA A 10 -43.78 2.58 32.01
CA ALA A 10 -42.50 3.10 31.58
C ALA A 10 -42.37 2.95 30.06
N CYS A 11 -42.38 4.06 29.34
CA CYS A 11 -42.05 4.10 27.92
C CYS A 11 -40.52 3.91 27.78
N CYS A 12 -40.08 2.67 27.55
CA CYS A 12 -38.71 2.41 27.12
C CYS A 12 -38.54 2.91 25.68
N THR A 13 -37.98 4.09 25.52
CA THR A 13 -37.40 4.51 24.25
C THR A 13 -36.18 3.63 24.00
N LEU A 14 -36.33 2.62 23.13
CA LEU A 14 -35.20 1.89 22.56
C LEU A 14 -34.39 2.90 21.73
N LEU A 15 -33.27 3.35 22.29
CA LEU A 15 -32.21 3.99 21.51
C LEU A 15 -31.68 2.92 20.55
N GLY A 16 -32.22 2.93 19.32
CA GLY A 16 -31.65 2.17 18.23
C GLY A 16 -30.24 2.67 17.99
N TRP A 17 -29.26 1.80 18.21
CA TRP A 17 -27.91 2.03 17.72
C TRP A 17 -28.01 2.02 16.20
N HIS A 18 -27.96 3.19 15.57
CA HIS A 18 -27.72 3.27 14.15
C HIS A 18 -26.28 2.82 13.92
N LEU A 19 -26.08 1.53 13.68
CA LEU A 19 -24.93 1.04 12.94
C LEU A 19 -25.04 1.70 11.56
N THR A 20 -24.33 2.80 11.36
CA THR A 20 -24.15 3.34 10.02
C THR A 20 -23.31 2.31 9.28
N ALA A 21 -23.93 1.56 8.35
CA ALA A 21 -23.20 0.69 7.46
C ALA A 21 -22.13 1.53 6.75
N GLN A 22 -20.88 1.07 6.76
CA GLN A 22 -19.79 1.78 6.13
C GLN A 22 -20.03 1.83 4.61
N THR A 23 -19.98 3.02 4.01
CA THR A 23 -20.22 3.17 2.56
C THR A 23 -18.99 2.71 1.80
N LEU A 24 -19.08 1.58 1.10
CA LEU A 24 -18.04 1.13 0.17
C LEU A 24 -17.97 2.08 -1.04
N LEU A 25 -16.79 2.62 -1.33
CA LEU A 25 -16.56 3.53 -2.45
C LEU A 25 -15.91 2.82 -3.64
N TRP A 26 -14.99 1.89 -3.38
CA TRP A 26 -14.31 1.11 -4.40
C TRP A 26 -13.81 -0.21 -3.82
N SER A 27 -13.70 -1.24 -4.65
CA SER A 27 -13.15 -2.53 -4.26
C SER A 27 -12.61 -3.30 -5.47
N ASP A 28 -11.58 -4.11 -5.23
CA ASP A 28 -11.25 -5.28 -6.05
C ASP A 28 -11.34 -6.52 -5.17
N GLU A 29 -12.23 -7.44 -5.56
CA GLU A 29 -12.52 -8.69 -4.84
C GLU A 29 -11.86 -9.91 -5.50
N PHE A 30 -11.08 -9.70 -6.57
CA PHE A 30 -10.35 -10.73 -7.29
C PHE A 30 -11.18 -11.98 -7.67
N ASN A 31 -12.48 -11.79 -7.93
CA ASN A 31 -13.42 -12.85 -8.32
C ASN A 31 -13.44 -13.11 -9.84
N GLY A 32 -12.69 -12.32 -10.62
CA GLY A 32 -12.55 -12.49 -12.06
C GLY A 32 -11.68 -13.69 -12.44
N SER A 33 -11.54 -13.93 -13.75
CA SER A 33 -10.60 -14.92 -14.28
C SER A 33 -9.18 -14.39 -14.48
N GLU A 34 -9.00 -13.08 -14.42
CA GLU A 34 -7.74 -12.37 -14.63
C GLU A 34 -7.70 -11.10 -13.77
N LEU A 35 -6.50 -10.54 -13.60
CA LEU A 35 -6.30 -9.28 -12.90
C LEU A 35 -6.90 -8.12 -13.70
N ASP A 36 -7.65 -7.22 -13.05
CA ASP A 36 -8.17 -6.03 -13.73
C ASP A 36 -7.02 -5.07 -14.09
N ARG A 37 -6.61 -5.12 -15.35
CA ARG A 37 -5.55 -4.26 -15.91
C ARG A 37 -6.01 -2.82 -16.13
N ASN A 38 -7.27 -2.47 -15.87
CA ASN A 38 -7.71 -1.08 -15.80
C ASN A 38 -7.25 -0.45 -14.48
N THR A 39 -7.25 -1.21 -13.38
CA THR A 39 -6.78 -0.77 -12.05
C THR A 39 -5.30 -1.03 -11.84
N TRP A 40 -4.82 -2.23 -12.16
CA TRP A 40 -3.48 -2.68 -11.77
C TRP A 40 -2.51 -2.72 -12.96
N THR A 41 -1.31 -2.18 -12.73
CA THR A 41 -0.14 -2.33 -13.61
C THR A 41 1.06 -2.78 -12.79
N PHE A 42 2.19 -3.03 -13.46
CA PHE A 42 3.36 -3.66 -12.85
C PHE A 42 4.58 -2.75 -12.86
N ASP A 43 5.42 -2.92 -11.84
CA ASP A 43 6.85 -2.66 -11.96
C ASP A 43 7.54 -3.96 -12.40
N VAL A 44 8.41 -3.87 -13.41
CA VAL A 44 9.17 -5.02 -13.93
C VAL A 44 10.66 -4.71 -13.96
N GLY A 45 11.49 -5.72 -13.70
CA GLY A 45 12.95 -5.60 -13.69
C GLY A 45 13.56 -5.99 -12.35
N ASN A 46 14.88 -5.77 -12.22
CA ASN A 46 15.71 -6.26 -11.12
C ASN A 46 16.71 -5.21 -10.62
N SER A 47 16.30 -3.93 -10.61
CA SER A 47 17.17 -2.80 -10.21
C SER A 47 17.44 -2.72 -8.70
N GLY A 48 16.88 -3.65 -7.92
CA GLY A 48 16.89 -3.62 -6.45
C GLY A 48 15.90 -2.63 -5.84
N PHE A 49 15.11 -1.92 -6.66
CA PHE A 49 13.96 -1.09 -6.25
C PHE A 49 14.21 -0.10 -5.09
N GLY A 50 15.44 0.43 -5.00
CA GLY A 50 15.87 1.37 -3.96
C GLY A 50 16.41 0.70 -2.70
N ASN A 51 16.10 -0.59 -2.49
CA ASN A 51 16.39 -1.32 -1.25
C ASN A 51 17.34 -2.51 -1.43
N GLY A 52 17.99 -2.65 -2.59
CA GLY A 52 18.92 -3.76 -2.86
C GLY A 52 18.24 -5.13 -2.80
N GLU A 53 16.95 -5.18 -3.15
CA GLU A 53 16.14 -6.40 -3.18
C GLU A 53 16.68 -7.41 -4.21
N LEU A 54 16.53 -8.72 -3.94
CA LEU A 54 17.16 -9.80 -4.71
C LEU A 54 16.34 -10.32 -5.90
N GLN A 55 15.04 -10.04 -5.92
CA GLN A 55 14.14 -10.54 -6.96
C GLN A 55 14.10 -9.66 -8.20
N ALA A 56 13.82 -10.29 -9.34
CA ALA A 56 13.25 -9.61 -10.50
C ALA A 56 11.72 -9.59 -10.37
N TYR A 57 11.11 -8.40 -10.39
CA TYR A 57 9.66 -8.31 -10.54
C TYR A 57 9.27 -8.57 -12.00
N THR A 58 8.20 -9.33 -12.21
CA THR A 58 7.66 -9.69 -13.52
C THR A 58 6.14 -9.52 -13.54
N ASP A 59 5.54 -9.53 -14.73
CA ASP A 59 4.11 -9.70 -14.95
C ASP A 59 3.74 -11.09 -15.48
N ASP A 60 4.62 -12.08 -15.26
CA ASP A 60 4.42 -13.47 -15.66
C ASP A 60 3.32 -14.12 -14.80
N PRO A 61 2.37 -14.89 -15.39
CA PRO A 61 1.36 -15.64 -14.63
C PRO A 61 1.89 -16.56 -13.53
N ALA A 62 3.16 -16.98 -13.60
CA ALA A 62 3.83 -17.73 -12.55
C ALA A 62 4.07 -16.88 -11.29
N ASN A 63 4.25 -15.57 -11.42
CA ASN A 63 4.47 -14.63 -10.32
C ASN A 63 3.20 -13.88 -9.91
N VAL A 64 2.22 -13.71 -10.80
CA VAL A 64 0.99 -12.98 -10.51
C VAL A 64 -0.20 -13.54 -11.28
N ARG A 65 -1.26 -13.91 -10.56
CA ARG A 65 -2.51 -14.39 -11.18
C ARG A 65 -3.71 -14.13 -10.29
N VAL A 66 -4.90 -14.20 -10.86
CA VAL A 66 -6.14 -14.32 -10.11
C VAL A 66 -6.57 -15.77 -10.11
N GLU A 67 -6.75 -16.35 -8.93
CA GLU A 67 -7.08 -17.76 -8.74
C GLU A 67 -7.91 -17.96 -7.48
N ASN A 68 -9.01 -18.70 -7.58
CA ASN A 68 -9.88 -19.06 -6.45
C ASN A 68 -10.34 -17.85 -5.60
N GLY A 69 -10.72 -16.75 -6.25
CA GLY A 69 -11.18 -15.54 -5.57
C GLY A 69 -10.05 -14.75 -4.88
N ASN A 70 -8.80 -14.96 -5.29
CA ASN A 70 -7.65 -14.25 -4.74
C ASN A 70 -6.77 -13.69 -5.85
N LEU A 71 -6.19 -12.52 -5.62
CA LEU A 71 -4.92 -12.17 -6.24
C LEU A 71 -3.82 -12.97 -5.55
N VAL A 72 -3.08 -13.73 -6.34
CA VAL A 72 -1.94 -14.54 -5.88
C VAL A 72 -0.66 -13.89 -6.40
N ILE A 73 0.18 -13.44 -5.47
CA ILE A 73 1.55 -13.01 -5.77
C ILE A 73 2.50 -14.10 -5.28
N THR A 74 3.25 -14.69 -6.21
CA THR A 74 4.15 -15.81 -5.94
C THR A 74 5.61 -15.37 -6.12
N ALA A 75 6.40 -15.48 -5.05
CA ALA A 75 7.84 -15.42 -5.15
C ALA A 75 8.38 -16.83 -5.48
N ILE A 76 9.26 -16.92 -6.48
CA ILE A 76 9.86 -18.15 -6.98
C ILE A 76 11.37 -18.06 -6.83
N ARG A 77 12.00 -19.16 -6.42
CA ARG A 77 13.46 -19.32 -6.35
C ARG A 77 13.93 -20.31 -7.40
N ASP A 78 14.93 -19.93 -8.19
CA ASP A 78 15.70 -20.80 -9.07
C ASP A 78 17.20 -20.63 -8.79
N GLY A 79 17.77 -21.58 -8.04
CA GLY A 79 19.14 -21.49 -7.52
C GLY A 79 19.33 -20.26 -6.63
N ASN A 80 20.14 -19.30 -7.10
CA ASN A 80 20.42 -18.03 -6.43
C ASN A 80 19.63 -16.84 -7.00
N SER A 81 18.71 -17.09 -7.92
CA SER A 81 17.86 -16.08 -8.54
C SER A 81 16.43 -16.18 -7.99
N PHE A 82 15.77 -15.04 -7.91
CA PHE A 82 14.39 -14.93 -7.45
C PHE A 82 13.55 -14.15 -8.45
N THR A 83 12.29 -14.53 -8.62
CA THR A 83 11.27 -13.71 -9.29
C THR A 83 10.09 -13.51 -8.37
N SER A 84 9.36 -12.40 -8.55
CA SER A 84 8.13 -12.08 -7.82
C SER A 84 7.29 -11.08 -8.63
N ALA A 85 6.26 -10.48 -8.03
CA ALA A 85 5.50 -9.39 -8.64
C ALA A 85 5.36 -8.18 -7.71
N ARG A 86 5.27 -7.00 -8.33
CA ARG A 86 4.97 -5.71 -7.72
C ARG A 86 3.91 -5.00 -8.55
N LEU A 87 2.72 -4.88 -7.99
CA LEU A 87 1.59 -4.20 -8.60
C LEU A 87 1.51 -2.76 -8.11
N LYS A 88 0.99 -1.88 -8.96
CA LYS A 88 0.67 -0.50 -8.62
C LYS A 88 -0.58 -0.03 -9.34
N SER A 89 -1.31 0.92 -8.74
CA SER A 89 -2.51 1.53 -9.33
C SER A 89 -2.30 2.95 -9.85
N ILE A 90 -1.06 3.42 -9.97
CA ILE A 90 -0.74 4.78 -10.43
C ILE A 90 -1.41 5.11 -11.78
N GLY A 91 -2.05 6.28 -11.86
CA GLY A 91 -2.76 6.76 -13.05
C GLY A 91 -4.05 5.99 -13.38
N ARG A 92 -4.47 5.08 -12.50
CA ARG A 92 -5.60 4.16 -12.71
C ARG A 92 -6.59 4.19 -11.55
N LEU A 93 -6.08 4.16 -10.33
CA LEU A 93 -6.82 4.37 -9.11
C LEU A 93 -5.91 5.09 -8.11
N ASP A 94 -6.37 6.24 -7.64
CA ASP A 94 -5.84 6.89 -6.45
C ASP A 94 -6.98 7.35 -5.56
N PHE A 95 -6.70 7.52 -4.28
CA PHE A 95 -7.67 8.02 -3.33
C PHE A 95 -7.00 8.98 -2.36
N LYS A 96 -7.80 9.86 -1.77
CA LYS A 96 -7.38 10.72 -0.67
C LYS A 96 -8.38 10.60 0.45
N TYR A 97 -7.87 10.34 1.64
CA TYR A 97 -8.65 10.07 2.85
C TYR A 97 -9.60 8.88 2.69
N GLY A 98 -10.30 8.53 3.76
CA GLY A 98 -11.15 7.33 3.80
C GLY A 98 -10.48 6.20 4.55
N ARG A 99 -11.19 5.07 4.60
CA ARG A 99 -10.64 3.83 5.11
C ARG A 99 -10.25 2.93 3.96
N ALA A 100 -9.00 2.49 3.89
CA ALA A 100 -8.58 1.46 2.95
C ALA A 100 -8.15 0.19 3.68
N GLU A 101 -8.49 -0.96 3.14
CA GLU A 101 -8.19 -2.26 3.72
C GLU A 101 -7.67 -3.23 2.66
N ILE A 102 -6.73 -4.06 3.06
CA ILE A 102 -6.37 -5.31 2.39
C ILE A 102 -6.71 -6.47 3.32
N ARG A 103 -7.36 -7.51 2.79
CA ARG A 103 -7.46 -8.80 3.48
C ARG A 103 -6.54 -9.80 2.81
N VAL A 104 -5.52 -10.24 3.53
CA VAL A 104 -4.41 -10.99 2.95
C VAL A 104 -3.95 -12.10 3.89
N LYS A 105 -3.57 -13.23 3.30
CA LYS A 105 -2.80 -14.29 3.95
C LYS A 105 -1.38 -14.24 3.41
N LEU A 106 -0.41 -14.07 4.30
CA LEU A 106 1.00 -13.97 3.94
C LEU A 106 1.63 -15.38 3.80
N PRO A 107 2.74 -15.55 3.08
CA PRO A 107 3.56 -16.75 3.20
C PRO A 107 4.27 -16.80 4.55
N ASP A 108 4.84 -17.96 4.91
CA ASP A 108 5.83 -18.00 6.00
C ASP A 108 7.05 -17.17 5.55
N VAL A 109 7.23 -16.01 6.17
CA VAL A 109 8.25 -15.05 5.70
C VAL A 109 9.66 -15.45 6.10
N ALA A 110 9.78 -16.26 7.15
CA ALA A 110 11.02 -16.70 7.80
C ALA A 110 12.14 -15.64 7.69
N ASN A 111 13.33 -16.05 7.23
CA ASN A 111 14.34 -15.10 6.79
C ASN A 111 14.20 -14.91 5.29
N GLY A 112 13.89 -13.68 4.90
CA GLY A 112 14.13 -13.22 3.55
C GLY A 112 12.93 -12.75 2.76
N LEU A 113 11.68 -13.01 3.16
CA LEU A 113 10.53 -12.44 2.45
C LEU A 113 10.10 -11.12 3.08
N TRP A 114 9.66 -10.19 2.23
CA TRP A 114 9.14 -8.89 2.62
C TRP A 114 7.88 -8.57 1.81
N PRO A 115 6.70 -9.08 2.24
CA PRO A 115 5.43 -8.62 1.71
C PRO A 115 5.13 -7.20 2.18
N ALA A 116 4.57 -6.39 1.28
CA ALA A 116 4.18 -5.02 1.59
C ALA A 116 2.86 -4.64 0.91
N PHE A 117 2.02 -3.91 1.65
CA PHE A 117 0.84 -3.18 1.15
C PHE A 117 0.92 -1.74 1.63
N TRP A 118 1.01 -0.82 0.67
CA TRP A 118 1.49 0.53 0.92
C TRP A 118 0.95 1.50 -0.12
N LEU A 119 1.12 2.79 0.15
CA LEU A 119 0.65 3.89 -0.66
C LEU A 119 1.81 4.80 -1.03
N MET A 120 1.75 5.36 -2.24
CA MET A 120 2.66 6.41 -2.69
C MET A 120 1.84 7.56 -3.26
N GLY A 121 2.22 8.81 -2.97
CA GLY A 121 1.54 9.97 -3.52
C GLY A 121 1.53 9.97 -5.05
N ASN A 122 0.40 10.32 -5.65
CA ASN A 122 0.21 10.27 -7.10
C ASN A 122 1.07 11.26 -7.89
N ARG A 123 1.73 12.20 -7.19
CA ARG A 123 2.74 13.10 -7.72
C ARG A 123 4.14 12.47 -7.82
N TYR A 124 4.31 11.18 -7.50
CA TYR A 124 5.58 10.45 -7.60
C TYR A 124 6.33 10.68 -8.92
N GLY A 125 5.62 10.69 -10.05
CA GLY A 125 6.26 10.91 -11.36
C GLY A 125 6.76 12.35 -11.60
N ALA A 126 6.24 13.34 -10.85
CA ALA A 126 6.60 14.75 -10.98
C ALA A 126 7.59 15.20 -9.90
N ASP A 127 7.33 14.84 -8.64
CA ASP A 127 8.09 15.32 -7.50
C ASP A 127 9.16 14.31 -7.04
N GLY A 128 8.96 13.03 -7.35
CA GLY A 128 9.81 11.95 -6.87
C GLY A 128 9.62 11.65 -5.38
N TRP A 129 10.31 10.61 -4.92
CA TRP A 129 10.36 10.26 -3.50
C TRP A 129 11.49 11.03 -2.80
N PRO A 130 11.32 11.50 -1.54
CA PRO A 130 10.14 11.34 -0.68
C PRO A 130 9.11 12.50 -0.80
N TYR A 131 9.29 13.43 -1.74
CA TYR A 131 8.43 14.61 -1.93
C TYR A 131 6.99 14.31 -2.34
N CYS A 132 6.70 13.08 -2.80
CA CYS A 132 5.33 12.68 -3.06
C CYS A 132 4.60 12.16 -1.81
N GLY A 133 5.33 11.78 -0.76
CA GLY A 133 4.81 11.06 0.40
C GLY A 133 4.62 9.56 0.15
N GLU A 134 4.83 8.77 1.19
CA GLU A 134 4.64 7.31 1.23
C GLU A 134 4.01 6.90 2.57
N ILE A 135 3.12 5.91 2.53
CA ILE A 135 2.38 5.41 3.70
C ILE A 135 2.34 3.88 3.63
N ASP A 136 3.08 3.23 4.51
CA ASP A 136 3.21 1.78 4.57
C ASP A 136 2.21 1.19 5.56
N ILE A 137 1.12 0.62 5.02
CA ILE A 137 0.03 0.10 5.83
C ILE A 137 0.43 -1.21 6.49
N MET A 138 1.13 -2.06 5.73
CA MET A 138 1.63 -3.34 6.19
C MET A 138 2.99 -3.61 5.55
N GLU A 139 3.99 -3.82 6.38
CA GLU A 139 5.25 -4.44 6.02
C GLU A 139 5.62 -5.51 7.04
N VAL A 140 6.04 -6.68 6.55
CA VAL A 140 6.45 -7.82 7.40
C VAL A 140 7.80 -8.32 6.89
N GLY A 141 8.64 -8.89 7.75
CA GLY A 141 9.95 -9.43 7.35
C GLY A 141 11.17 -8.61 7.79
N PHE A 142 10.97 -7.58 8.62
CA PHE A 142 12.06 -6.73 9.09
C PHE A 142 12.96 -7.42 10.13
N LYS A 143 14.22 -6.99 10.16
CA LYS A 143 15.31 -7.65 10.89
C LYS A 143 15.05 -7.84 12.39
N SER A 144 14.52 -6.84 13.10
CA SER A 144 14.30 -6.96 14.54
C SER A 144 13.22 -8.00 14.88
N ALA A 145 12.19 -8.16 14.06
CA ALA A 145 11.19 -9.22 14.23
C ALA A 145 11.76 -10.61 13.86
N ILE A 146 12.67 -10.70 12.89
CA ILE A 146 13.44 -11.91 12.59
C ILE A 146 14.26 -12.33 13.82
N ASP A 147 15.04 -11.41 14.39
CA ASP A 147 15.90 -11.67 15.54
C ASP A 147 15.11 -12.05 16.80
N ALA A 148 13.93 -11.46 16.97
CA ALA A 148 13.02 -11.78 18.07
C ALA A 148 12.29 -13.12 17.88
N GLY A 149 12.35 -13.73 16.68
CA GLY A 149 11.59 -14.93 16.34
C GLY A 149 10.08 -14.68 16.22
N THR A 150 9.66 -13.43 16.00
CA THR A 150 8.26 -13.01 15.91
C THR A 150 7.86 -12.57 14.50
N VAL A 151 8.74 -12.73 13.50
CA VAL A 151 8.56 -12.21 12.14
C VAL A 151 7.21 -12.55 11.48
N ASN A 152 6.64 -13.73 11.74
CA ASN A 152 5.34 -14.12 11.20
C ASN A 152 4.12 -13.60 12.02
N HIS A 153 4.38 -12.77 13.03
CA HIS A 153 3.40 -12.21 13.95
C HIS A 153 3.51 -10.68 14.06
N THR A 154 4.60 -10.11 13.56
CA THR A 154 4.92 -8.70 13.73
C THR A 154 4.84 -7.97 12.40
N SER A 155 4.03 -6.91 12.36
CA SER A 155 3.93 -5.99 11.22
C SER A 155 4.46 -4.63 11.62
N LEU A 156 5.09 -3.95 10.68
CA LEU A 156 5.48 -2.55 10.77
C LEU A 156 4.52 -1.73 9.89
N SER A 157 4.20 -0.53 10.36
CA SER A 157 3.54 0.52 9.59
C SER A 157 4.35 1.79 9.68
N ALA A 158 4.48 2.50 8.56
CA ALA A 158 5.30 3.70 8.47
C ALA A 158 4.64 4.80 7.63
N ALA A 159 5.15 6.02 7.79
CA ALA A 159 4.92 7.10 6.85
C ALA A 159 6.24 7.81 6.58
N HIS A 160 6.50 8.10 5.31
CA HIS A 160 7.69 8.79 4.84
C HIS A 160 7.32 10.08 4.10
N TRP A 161 8.02 11.18 4.41
CA TRP A 161 7.80 12.47 3.77
C TRP A 161 9.08 13.31 3.66
N TRP A 162 9.01 14.39 2.89
CA TRP A 162 10.13 15.32 2.75
C TRP A 162 10.24 16.26 3.96
N HIS A 163 11.47 16.43 4.48
CA HIS A 163 11.72 17.34 5.60
C HIS A 163 12.14 18.74 5.13
N GLU A 164 11.23 19.72 5.19
CA GLU A 164 11.52 21.10 4.77
C GLU A 164 12.71 21.75 5.52
N THR A 165 13.03 21.31 6.74
CA THR A 165 14.01 22.00 7.61
C THR A 165 15.42 21.38 7.68
N GLY A 166 15.72 20.35 6.86
CA GLY A 166 17.10 19.90 6.55
C GLY A 166 18.05 19.57 7.73
N THR A 167 17.55 19.35 8.95
CA THR A 167 18.38 19.32 10.18
C THR A 167 18.70 17.94 10.76
N TRP A 168 18.51 16.87 9.98
CA TRP A 168 18.90 15.52 10.41
C TRP A 168 19.63 14.76 9.30
N GLY A 169 20.78 14.20 9.65
CA GLY A 169 21.49 13.08 8.99
C GLY A 169 21.81 13.18 7.48
N PRO A 170 22.69 12.30 6.96
CA PRO A 170 22.85 12.11 5.51
C PRO A 170 21.67 11.34 4.87
N TRP A 171 20.70 10.90 5.68
CA TRP A 171 19.51 10.15 5.26
C TRP A 171 18.30 11.10 5.33
N LEU A 172 17.91 11.65 4.19
CA LEU A 172 16.81 12.61 4.05
C LEU A 172 15.44 11.90 4.03
N GLN A 173 15.12 11.14 5.08
CA GLN A 173 13.84 10.44 5.20
C GLN A 173 13.23 10.87 6.54
N ALA A 174 12.11 11.58 6.50
CA ALA A 174 11.35 11.78 7.72
C ALA A 174 10.39 10.61 7.84
N ASP A 175 10.64 9.77 8.84
CA ASP A 175 9.99 8.48 9.04
C ASP A 175 9.28 8.51 10.40
N TYR A 176 8.00 8.20 10.42
CA TYR A 176 7.31 7.78 11.63
C TYR A 176 6.87 6.35 11.43
N ALA A 177 7.32 5.45 12.31
CA ALA A 177 7.01 4.02 12.22
C ALA A 177 6.55 3.48 13.58
N GLN A 178 5.63 2.52 13.53
CA GLN A 178 5.19 1.74 14.69
C GLN A 178 5.09 0.27 14.29
N GLU A 179 5.54 -0.61 15.18
CA GLU A 179 5.36 -2.04 15.03
C GLU A 179 4.21 -2.55 15.91
N THR A 180 3.59 -3.65 15.50
CA THR A 180 2.62 -4.38 16.31
C THR A 180 2.85 -5.87 16.19
N THR A 181 2.74 -6.59 17.30
CA THR A 181 2.81 -8.05 17.33
C THR A 181 1.46 -8.61 17.76
N VAL A 182 0.87 -9.45 16.91
CA VAL A 182 -0.41 -10.12 17.18
C VAL A 182 -0.20 -11.57 17.59
N SER A 183 -1.17 -12.14 18.31
CA SER A 183 -1.08 -13.53 18.79
C SER A 183 -1.20 -14.57 17.67
N SER A 184 -1.99 -14.26 16.66
CA SER A 184 -2.17 -15.05 15.44
C SER A 184 -0.97 -14.93 14.52
N ASN A 185 -0.75 -15.96 13.72
CA ASN A 185 0.32 -15.98 12.75
C ASN A 185 -0.22 -15.59 11.37
N PHE A 186 0.46 -14.68 10.67
CA PHE A 186 0.06 -14.16 9.37
C PHE A 186 0.05 -15.19 8.23
N TYR A 187 0.76 -16.32 8.37
CA TYR A 187 0.74 -17.40 7.35
C TYR A 187 -0.31 -18.48 7.60
N ASN A 188 -0.93 -18.53 8.78
CA ASN A 188 -1.94 -19.55 9.10
C ASN A 188 -3.34 -19.18 8.61
N GLY A 189 -3.61 -17.89 8.38
CA GLY A 189 -4.93 -17.40 7.97
C GLY A 189 -4.88 -16.00 7.39
N TYR A 190 -6.03 -15.52 6.96
CA TYR A 190 -6.18 -14.15 6.47
C TYR A 190 -6.25 -13.17 7.65
N HIS A 191 -5.57 -12.06 7.49
CA HIS A 191 -5.64 -10.89 8.36
C HIS A 191 -6.07 -9.68 7.55
N THR A 192 -6.70 -8.71 8.21
CA THR A 192 -7.06 -7.44 7.59
C THR A 192 -6.08 -6.37 8.05
N PHE A 193 -5.35 -5.76 7.13
CA PHE A 193 -4.53 -4.59 7.41
C PHE A 193 -5.24 -3.38 6.84
N GLY A 194 -5.31 -2.29 7.60
CA GLY A 194 -6.04 -1.14 7.15
C GLY A 194 -5.52 0.19 7.67
N ILE A 195 -5.97 1.23 6.99
CA ILE A 195 -5.71 2.63 7.27
C ILE A 195 -7.05 3.36 7.40
N ASP A 196 -7.17 4.24 8.39
CA ASP A 196 -8.19 5.29 8.45
C ASP A 196 -7.47 6.64 8.33
N TRP A 197 -7.62 7.27 7.17
CA TRP A 197 -6.91 8.49 6.81
C TRP A 197 -7.89 9.66 6.73
N THR A 198 -7.57 10.72 7.47
CA THR A 198 -8.37 11.94 7.57
C THR A 198 -7.50 13.16 7.26
N PRO A 199 -8.08 14.37 7.09
CA PRO A 199 -7.29 15.59 6.89
C PRO A 199 -6.32 15.93 8.04
N THR A 200 -6.49 15.32 9.22
CA THR A 200 -5.74 15.65 10.42
C THR A 200 -4.91 14.49 10.97
N GLU A 201 -5.24 13.25 10.61
CA GLU A 201 -4.66 12.08 11.25
C GLU A 201 -4.63 10.86 10.31
N ILE A 202 -3.59 10.04 10.46
CA ILE A 202 -3.46 8.70 9.90
C ILE A 202 -3.49 7.69 11.05
N LYS A 203 -4.39 6.71 10.96
CA LYS A 203 -4.44 5.55 11.85
C LYS A 203 -4.28 4.28 11.06
N MET A 204 -3.46 3.33 11.54
CA MET A 204 -3.33 2.01 10.91
C MET A 204 -3.50 0.90 11.93
N TYR A 205 -4.00 -0.23 11.48
CA TYR A 205 -4.41 -1.34 12.33
C TYR A 205 -4.22 -2.70 11.65
N VAL A 206 -4.18 -3.73 12.50
CA VAL A 206 -4.30 -5.13 12.13
C VAL A 206 -5.58 -5.68 12.76
N ASP A 207 -6.45 -6.26 11.93
CA ASP A 207 -7.74 -6.90 12.20
C ASP A 207 -8.86 -6.04 12.82
N ASP A 208 -8.54 -5.08 13.70
CA ASP A 208 -9.52 -4.27 14.43
C ASP A 208 -9.31 -2.75 14.22
N PRO A 209 -10.16 -2.07 13.41
CA PRO A 209 -10.05 -0.64 13.19
C PRO A 209 -10.27 0.21 14.45
N THR A 210 -10.80 -0.37 15.53
CA THR A 210 -11.00 0.34 16.81
C THR A 210 -9.76 0.31 17.70
N ASN A 211 -8.74 -0.48 17.36
CA ASN A 211 -7.49 -0.62 18.10
C ASN A 211 -6.26 -0.40 17.19
N PRO A 212 -6.04 0.83 16.67
CA PRO A 212 -4.88 1.14 15.83
C PRO A 212 -3.58 1.10 16.63
N HIS A 213 -2.55 0.48 16.05
CA HIS A 213 -1.18 0.50 16.60
C HIS A 213 -0.38 1.71 16.13
N PHE A 214 -0.72 2.26 14.96
CA PHE A 214 -0.12 3.46 14.39
C PHE A 214 -1.12 4.61 14.49
N ILE A 215 -0.69 5.73 15.07
CA ILE A 215 -1.48 6.97 15.15
C ILE A 215 -0.56 8.15 14.93
N MET A 216 -0.79 8.92 13.87
CA MET A 216 0.02 10.08 13.51
C MET A 216 -0.86 11.29 13.23
N ASP A 217 -0.61 12.39 13.95
CA ASP A 217 -1.15 13.71 13.60
C ASP A 217 -0.40 14.26 12.38
N ILE A 218 -1.15 14.67 11.36
CA ILE A 218 -0.61 15.21 10.09
C ILE A 218 -1.02 16.66 9.85
N THR A 219 -1.38 17.40 10.92
CA THR A 219 -1.85 18.78 10.81
C THR A 219 -0.74 19.78 10.49
N ALA A 220 0.51 19.45 10.85
CA ALA A 220 1.68 20.28 10.58
C ALA A 220 1.80 20.64 9.09
N ALA A 221 2.35 21.82 8.81
CA ALA A 221 2.46 22.32 7.43
C ALA A 221 3.48 21.48 6.62
N GLU A 222 4.52 21.03 7.30
CA GLU A 222 5.63 20.22 6.78
C GLU A 222 5.25 18.76 6.46
N LEU A 223 3.98 18.39 6.65
CA LEU A 223 3.41 17.07 6.33
C LEU A 223 2.43 17.16 5.14
N SER A 224 2.59 18.19 4.30
CA SER A 224 1.67 18.50 3.20
C SER A 224 1.49 17.33 2.23
N GLU A 225 2.54 16.55 2.00
CA GLU A 225 2.55 15.40 1.10
C GLU A 225 1.62 14.28 1.59
N LEU A 226 1.58 14.04 2.90
CA LEU A 226 0.71 13.06 3.55
C LEU A 226 -0.73 13.56 3.73
N LYS A 227 -0.98 14.86 3.50
CA LYS A 227 -2.27 15.50 3.69
C LYS A 227 -2.96 15.85 2.38
N ASP A 228 -2.22 16.36 1.41
CA ASP A 228 -2.79 17.07 0.25
C ASP A 228 -2.80 16.19 -1.01
N ASN A 229 -1.80 15.30 -1.16
CA ASN A 229 -1.67 14.43 -2.31
C ASN A 229 -2.61 13.22 -2.19
N PRO A 230 -3.44 12.91 -3.20
CA PRO A 230 -4.01 11.57 -3.33
C PRO A 230 -2.89 10.54 -3.50
N ALA A 231 -3.13 9.31 -3.07
CA ALA A 231 -2.16 8.24 -3.13
C ALA A 231 -2.71 7.02 -3.87
N PHE A 232 -1.82 6.30 -4.57
CA PHE A 232 -2.13 5.06 -5.27
C PHE A 232 -1.60 3.86 -4.49
N PHE A 233 -2.20 2.69 -4.67
CA PHE A 233 -1.76 1.47 -4.00
C PHE A 233 -0.52 0.89 -4.67
N LEU A 234 0.35 0.33 -3.83
CA LEU A 234 1.37 -0.64 -4.19
C LEU A 234 1.20 -1.91 -3.36
N LEU A 235 1.49 -3.04 -4.00
CA LEU A 235 1.41 -4.36 -3.40
C LEU A 235 2.50 -5.26 -4.00
N ASN A 236 3.34 -5.83 -3.15
CA ASN A 236 4.45 -6.69 -3.61
C ASN A 236 4.86 -7.74 -2.57
N LEU A 237 5.65 -8.69 -3.04
CA LEU A 237 6.36 -9.68 -2.22
C LEU A 237 7.85 -9.62 -2.57
N ALA A 238 8.61 -8.81 -1.84
CA ALA A 238 10.06 -8.69 -2.03
C ALA A 238 10.83 -9.87 -1.41
N VAL A 239 12.08 -10.04 -1.82
CA VAL A 239 13.03 -11.01 -1.30
C VAL A 239 14.35 -10.31 -0.94
N GLY A 240 14.73 -10.37 0.33
CA GLY A 240 15.93 -9.72 0.86
C GLY A 240 15.82 -8.20 0.88
N GLY A 241 16.97 -7.55 1.06
CA GLY A 241 17.09 -6.08 1.08
C GLY A 241 18.16 -5.60 2.05
N ILE A 242 18.69 -4.39 1.82
CA ILE A 242 19.82 -3.83 2.59
C ILE A 242 19.41 -3.28 3.96
N ASN A 243 18.23 -2.67 4.09
CA ASN A 243 17.89 -1.81 5.25
C ASN A 243 16.64 -2.27 6.03
N PHE A 244 15.83 -3.17 5.48
CA PHE A 244 14.61 -3.67 6.14
C PHE A 244 14.79 -5.13 6.62
N VAL A 245 14.99 -6.04 5.68
CA VAL A 245 15.28 -7.46 5.94
C VAL A 245 16.73 -7.67 6.40
N GLU A 246 17.65 -6.82 5.92
CA GLU A 246 19.11 -6.90 6.11
C GLU A 246 19.72 -8.24 5.65
N ILE A 247 19.19 -8.81 4.57
CA ILE A 247 19.71 -10.02 3.94
C ILE A 247 19.92 -9.76 2.45
N THR A 248 21.18 -9.79 2.01
CA THR A 248 21.58 -9.54 0.61
C THR A 248 22.30 -10.73 -0.02
N ASP A 249 22.59 -11.78 0.75
CA ASP A 249 23.12 -13.04 0.23
C ASP A 249 21.97 -14.03 0.00
N PRO A 250 21.70 -14.46 -1.25
CA PRO A 250 20.71 -15.50 -1.56
C PRO A 250 20.85 -16.78 -0.72
N ALA A 251 22.06 -17.13 -0.27
CA ALA A 251 22.31 -18.31 0.55
C ALA A 251 21.74 -18.18 1.98
N GLN A 252 21.48 -16.95 2.45
CA GLN A 252 20.91 -16.68 3.77
C GLN A 252 19.37 -16.65 3.78
N ILE A 253 18.74 -16.70 2.61
CA ILE A 253 17.28 -16.78 2.48
C ILE A 253 16.82 -18.20 2.85
N THR A 254 16.05 -18.31 3.94
CA THR A 254 15.54 -19.58 4.47
C THR A 254 14.03 -19.75 4.32
N ALA A 255 13.32 -18.70 3.88
CA ALA A 255 11.90 -18.79 3.59
C ALA A 255 11.58 -19.92 2.59
N PRO A 256 10.45 -20.63 2.76
CA PRO A 256 10.04 -21.69 1.84
C PRO A 256 9.59 -21.11 0.49
N PHE A 257 10.01 -21.73 -0.61
CA PHE A 257 9.61 -21.37 -1.98
C PHE A 257 8.92 -22.56 -2.69
N PRO A 258 7.96 -22.33 -3.60
CA PRO A 258 7.37 -21.01 -3.92
C PRO A 258 6.60 -20.45 -2.71
N ALA A 259 6.69 -19.13 -2.52
CA ALA A 259 6.01 -18.41 -1.44
C ALA A 259 4.85 -17.62 -2.03
N GLU A 260 3.65 -17.78 -1.48
CA GLU A 260 2.44 -17.15 -2.01
C GLU A 260 1.83 -16.18 -1.00
N MET A 261 1.64 -14.93 -1.42
CA MET A 261 0.80 -13.95 -0.77
C MET A 261 -0.58 -13.98 -1.44
N LEU A 262 -1.62 -14.29 -0.66
CA LEU A 262 -3.00 -14.46 -1.15
C LEU A 262 -3.84 -13.29 -0.68
N VAL A 263 -4.29 -12.45 -1.60
CA VAL A 263 -5.13 -11.28 -1.32
C VAL A 263 -6.57 -11.58 -1.70
N ASP A 264 -7.45 -11.57 -0.71
CA ASP A 264 -8.88 -11.79 -0.86
C ASP A 264 -9.58 -10.54 -1.40
N TYR A 265 -9.24 -9.36 -0.87
CA TYR A 265 -9.74 -8.10 -1.39
C TYR A 265 -8.82 -6.92 -1.08
N VAL A 266 -9.00 -5.85 -1.87
CA VAL A 266 -8.63 -4.48 -1.51
C VAL A 266 -9.88 -3.63 -1.56
N ARG A 267 -10.18 -2.85 -0.52
CA ARG A 267 -11.40 -2.03 -0.41
C ARG A 267 -11.09 -0.63 0.06
N ILE A 268 -11.87 0.34 -0.43
CA ILE A 268 -11.91 1.72 0.05
C ILE A 268 -13.33 2.03 0.51
N TYR A 269 -13.47 2.56 1.72
CA TYR A 269 -14.72 2.98 2.32
C TYR A 269 -14.68 4.47 2.66
N ASP A 270 -15.86 5.08 2.63
CA ASP A 270 -16.05 6.44 3.09
C ASP A 270 -15.90 6.55 4.61
N ASN A 271 -15.24 7.61 5.05
CA ASN A 271 -15.15 8.04 6.45
C ASN A 271 -15.62 9.50 6.64
N GLY A 272 -16.26 10.09 5.62
CA GLY A 272 -16.73 11.48 5.59
C GLY A 272 -15.78 12.45 4.89
N PHE A 273 -14.56 12.01 4.53
CA PHE A 273 -13.56 12.83 3.85
C PHE A 273 -13.10 12.24 2.51
N ALA A 274 -13.46 10.99 2.22
CA ALA A 274 -12.86 10.22 1.15
C ALA A 274 -13.15 10.79 -0.24
N THR A 275 -12.11 10.83 -1.07
CA THR A 275 -12.22 11.04 -2.52
C THR A 275 -11.53 9.89 -3.22
N VAL A 276 -12.20 9.30 -4.22
CA VAL A 276 -11.66 8.18 -5.00
C VAL A 276 -11.68 8.57 -6.45
N ASN A 277 -10.52 8.51 -7.09
CA ASN A 277 -10.35 8.77 -8.51
C ASN A 277 -10.08 7.45 -9.22
N VAL A 278 -11.07 6.98 -9.99
CA VAL A 278 -10.88 5.87 -10.92
C VAL A 278 -10.61 6.46 -12.30
N GLY A 279 -9.40 6.26 -12.80
CA GLY A 279 -8.99 6.69 -14.13
C GLY A 279 -9.89 6.07 -15.20
N SER A 280 -10.53 6.92 -16.01
CA SER A 280 -11.40 6.50 -17.12
C SER A 280 -10.64 6.20 -18.42
N ASN A 281 -9.31 6.34 -18.40
CA ASN A 281 -8.44 6.01 -19.53
C ASN A 281 -7.12 5.46 -18.99
N PRO A 282 -6.57 4.37 -19.57
CA PRO A 282 -5.19 4.03 -19.27
C PRO A 282 -4.31 5.23 -19.60
N PRO A 283 -3.27 5.55 -18.79
CA PRO A 283 -2.22 6.45 -19.26
C PRO A 283 -1.77 5.94 -20.62
N LYS A 284 -1.72 6.82 -21.63
CA LYS A 284 -1.26 6.38 -22.95
C LYS A 284 0.14 5.78 -22.75
N THR A 285 0.33 4.55 -23.20
CA THR A 285 1.62 3.85 -23.13
C THR A 285 2.22 3.80 -24.53
N GLY A 286 3.52 4.07 -24.65
CA GLY A 286 4.26 4.08 -25.91
C GLY A 286 5.41 5.08 -25.92
N ASN A 287 6.21 5.05 -26.98
CA ASN A 287 7.16 6.13 -27.27
C ASN A 287 6.38 7.33 -27.79
N PHE A 288 6.31 8.40 -27.00
CA PHE A 288 5.76 9.67 -27.45
C PHE A 288 6.83 10.40 -28.26
N GLY A 289 6.59 10.57 -29.55
CA GLY A 289 7.41 11.42 -30.40
C GLY A 289 7.08 12.88 -30.14
N ILE A 290 8.12 13.71 -30.09
CA ILE A 290 7.95 15.16 -30.23
C ILE A 290 7.57 15.40 -31.70
N LEU A 291 6.36 15.92 -31.95
CA LEU A 291 6.02 16.46 -33.27
C LEU A 291 6.53 17.91 -33.29
N THR A 292 7.53 18.20 -34.11
CA THR A 292 7.84 19.59 -34.47
C THR A 292 7.39 19.77 -35.91
N GLU A 293 6.51 20.73 -36.18
CA GLU A 293 6.07 20.98 -37.55
C GLU A 293 7.16 21.65 -38.42
N THR A 294 8.26 22.14 -37.82
CA THR A 294 9.19 23.01 -38.56
C THR A 294 10.69 22.91 -38.25
N THR A 295 11.21 22.08 -37.34
CA THR A 295 12.65 22.18 -37.01
C THR A 295 13.33 20.89 -36.60
N THR A 296 14.53 20.65 -37.15
CA THR A 296 15.47 19.61 -36.69
C THR A 296 15.84 19.86 -35.23
N VAL A 297 15.63 18.85 -34.38
CA VAL A 297 16.02 18.87 -32.96
C VAL A 297 17.51 18.56 -32.88
N ASN A 298 18.34 19.59 -32.68
CA ASN A 298 19.80 19.45 -32.64
C ASN A 298 20.36 19.32 -31.21
N ASP A 299 19.51 19.45 -30.18
CA ASP A 299 19.87 19.42 -28.76
C ASP A 299 18.79 18.72 -27.92
N GLU A 300 19.14 18.31 -26.70
CA GLU A 300 18.21 17.84 -25.68
C GLU A 300 17.27 18.98 -25.25
N VAL A 301 15.97 18.69 -25.10
CA VAL A 301 14.96 19.66 -24.66
C VAL A 301 14.67 19.49 -23.16
N HIS A 302 14.39 20.58 -22.46
CA HIS A 302 14.07 20.58 -21.04
C HIS A 302 12.59 20.91 -20.78
N TYR A 303 11.89 19.98 -20.13
CA TYR A 303 10.49 20.15 -19.74
C TYR A 303 10.31 21.35 -18.80
N GLY A 304 9.35 22.24 -19.12
CA GLY A 304 9.09 23.46 -18.34
C GLY A 304 10.03 24.64 -18.65
N SER A 305 10.97 24.47 -19.58
CA SER A 305 11.88 25.51 -20.07
C SER A 305 11.61 25.82 -21.54
N ASP A 306 11.79 24.81 -22.38
CA ASP A 306 11.77 24.89 -23.84
C ASP A 306 10.97 23.73 -24.47
N ALA A 307 10.32 22.92 -23.63
CA ALA A 307 9.28 21.99 -24.00
C ALA A 307 8.04 22.16 -23.11
N GLU A 308 6.88 22.24 -23.74
CA GLU A 308 5.57 22.24 -23.09
C GLU A 308 4.77 21.00 -23.53
N LEU A 309 4.11 20.34 -22.59
CA LEU A 309 3.26 19.19 -22.87
C LEU A 309 1.81 19.65 -23.09
N TYR A 310 1.32 19.46 -24.31
CA TYR A 310 -0.06 19.67 -24.65
C TYR A 310 -0.79 18.34 -24.80
N VAL A 311 -1.86 18.15 -24.03
CA VAL A 311 -2.78 17.03 -24.17
C VAL A 311 -4.09 17.57 -24.73
N TRP A 312 -4.42 17.23 -25.97
CA TRP A 312 -5.69 17.54 -26.60
C TRP A 312 -6.51 16.28 -26.88
N ASN A 313 -7.83 16.41 -26.79
CA ASN A 313 -8.83 15.39 -27.11
C ASN A 313 -9.36 15.60 -28.53
#